data_AF-A0A3M1G468-F1
#
_entry.id   AF-A0A3M1G468-F1
#
_cell.length_a   1.000
_cell.length_b   1.000
_cell.length_c   1.000
_cell.angle_alpha   90.00
_cell.angle_beta   90.00
_cell.angle_gamma   90.00
#
_symmetry.space_group_name_H-M   'P 1'
#
loop_
_entity.id
_entity.type
_entity.pdbx_description
1 polymer ?
#
loop_
_entity_poly.entity_id
_entity_poly.type
_entity_poly.pdbx_seq_one_letter_code
_entity_poly.pdbx_strand_id
1 'polypeptide(L)'
;MHPDTTVQNKIKTRYTELPFIEPWQLYMVFRDRGSILLESPAGPEKTARYSFVLFEPVAEFVVKDGFFTCRGLLNRQFQTPRPLRELRDIMGAFAQEPVQGLGPFQGGLAGLFSYDFVHYIERLPRTAVDDLSIPDAHLYLYDRLFLIDHSKKKTFAILCEGLREGSDKYLSEMERAFKEAQMIETDYTIPPVKRDIDINHDMGKDQYMRIVQRAKEYIRAGDIFQANLSQRFWTEFDINRAWQLYLVLRRINPSPFAFFADMGGYCLV
;
A
#
# COMPACT_ATOMS: atom_id res chain seq x y z
N MET A 1 -43.88 5.69 4.79
CA MET A 1 -43.31 6.72 3.90
C MET A 1 -41.86 6.88 4.29
N HIS A 2 -40.95 6.22 3.57
CA HIS A 2 -39.52 6.47 3.71
C HIS A 2 -39.23 7.80 3.00
N PRO A 3 -38.54 8.76 3.64
CA PRO A 3 -38.05 9.91 2.92
C PRO A 3 -36.93 9.44 1.98
N ASP A 4 -37.20 9.51 0.68
CA ASP A 4 -36.18 9.54 -0.36
C ASP A 4 -35.30 10.78 -0.14
N THR A 5 -34.16 10.55 0.49
CA THR A 5 -33.01 11.47 0.62
C THR A 5 -31.81 10.53 0.69
N THR A 6 -30.95 10.44 -0.32
CA THR A 6 -30.08 11.52 -0.78
C THR A 6 -29.60 11.16 -2.17
N VAL A 7 -29.69 12.08 -3.14
CA VAL A 7 -28.73 12.09 -4.24
C VAL A 7 -27.39 12.39 -3.58
N GLN A 8 -26.64 11.34 -3.20
CA GLN A 8 -25.26 11.51 -2.80
C GLN A 8 -24.54 12.11 -4.00
N ASN A 9 -24.07 13.34 -3.87
CA ASN A 9 -23.21 13.99 -4.85
C ASN A 9 -21.97 13.11 -4.95
N LYS A 10 -21.93 12.24 -5.96
CA LYS A 10 -20.81 11.34 -6.14
C LYS A 10 -19.58 12.16 -6.49
N ILE A 11 -18.44 11.74 -5.96
CA ILE A 11 -17.15 12.35 -6.25
C ILE A 11 -16.88 12.22 -7.74
N LYS A 12 -16.63 13.36 -8.38
CA LYS A 12 -16.28 13.44 -9.80
C LYS A 12 -14.78 13.25 -9.95
N THR A 13 -14.39 12.37 -10.86
CA THR A 13 -12.98 12.18 -11.23
C THR A 13 -12.64 13.05 -12.44
N ARG A 14 -11.56 13.82 -12.34
CA ARG A 14 -10.90 14.53 -13.45
C ARG A 14 -9.52 13.94 -13.67
N TYR A 15 -9.01 14.07 -14.89
CA TYR A 15 -7.66 13.65 -15.21
C TYR A 15 -7.05 14.46 -16.36
N THR A 16 -5.72 14.50 -16.40
CA THR A 16 -4.94 14.92 -17.57
C THR A 16 -4.11 13.73 -18.06
N GLU A 17 -4.07 13.52 -19.38
CA GLU A 17 -3.15 12.58 -20.02
C GLU A 17 -1.78 13.23 -20.24
N LEU A 18 -0.73 12.52 -19.84
CA LEU A 18 0.66 12.94 -19.90
C LEU A 18 1.50 11.89 -20.65
N PRO A 19 2.69 12.26 -21.17
CA PRO A 19 3.63 11.30 -21.71
C PRO A 19 3.97 10.17 -20.73
N PHE A 20 4.45 9.05 -21.26
CA PHE A 20 5.01 7.99 -20.42
C PHE A 20 6.17 8.54 -19.58
N ILE A 21 6.23 8.12 -18.32
CA ILE A 21 7.37 8.32 -17.42
C ILE A 21 7.54 7.05 -16.60
N GLU A 22 8.76 6.76 -16.16
CA GLU A 22 8.96 5.65 -15.24
C GLU A 22 8.34 5.99 -13.86
N PRO A 23 7.56 5.07 -13.25
CA PRO A 23 6.84 5.35 -12.00
C PRO A 23 7.73 5.86 -10.85
N TRP A 24 8.96 5.34 -10.77
CA TRP A 24 9.92 5.72 -9.73
C TRP A 24 10.35 7.20 -9.84
N GLN A 25 10.36 7.80 -11.03
CA GLN A 25 10.71 9.23 -11.22
C GLN A 25 9.68 10.11 -10.52
N LEU A 26 8.39 9.81 -10.73
CA LEU A 26 7.30 10.51 -10.06
C LEU A 26 7.36 10.27 -8.55
N TYR A 27 7.57 9.02 -8.12
CA TYR A 27 7.67 8.72 -6.70
C TYR A 27 8.75 9.54 -6.01
N MET A 28 9.90 9.76 -6.65
CA MET A 28 10.98 10.56 -6.06
C MET A 28 10.60 12.02 -5.79
N VAL A 29 9.75 12.63 -6.62
CA VAL A 29 9.25 14.00 -6.40
C VAL A 29 8.26 14.07 -5.24
N PHE A 30 7.44 13.02 -5.09
CA PHE A 30 6.34 12.99 -4.13
C PHE A 30 6.61 12.13 -2.88
N ARG A 31 7.85 11.67 -2.70
CA ARG A 31 8.23 10.80 -1.59
C ARG A 31 8.10 11.56 -0.29
N ASP A 32 7.15 11.13 0.52
CA ASP A 32 6.92 11.61 1.88
C ASP A 32 6.12 10.57 2.67
N ARG A 33 5.89 10.83 3.96
CA ARG A 33 4.98 10.03 4.79
C ARG A 33 3.64 9.83 4.10
N GLY A 34 3.22 8.57 4.02
CA GLY A 34 1.97 8.17 3.39
C GLY A 34 2.02 8.22 1.87
N SER A 35 3.19 8.30 1.25
CA SER A 35 3.35 8.03 -0.18
C SER A 35 3.50 6.52 -0.44
N ILE A 36 2.90 6.04 -1.52
CA ILE A 36 2.92 4.62 -1.91
C ILE A 36 3.18 4.54 -3.41
N LEU A 37 4.18 3.73 -3.78
CA LEU A 37 4.42 3.27 -5.13
C LEU A 37 3.95 1.83 -5.25
N LEU A 38 3.01 1.55 -6.14
CA LEU A 38 2.61 0.20 -6.53
C LEU A 38 3.08 -0.02 -7.97
N GLU A 39 3.97 -0.97 -8.20
CA GLU A 39 4.47 -1.27 -9.53
C GLU A 39 4.17 -2.71 -9.94
N SER A 40 3.86 -2.84 -11.23
CA SER A 40 3.73 -4.13 -11.88
C SER A 40 4.72 -4.21 -13.06
N PRO A 41 6.05 -4.14 -12.81
CA PRO A 41 7.08 -3.96 -13.84
C PRO A 41 7.25 -5.15 -14.78
N ALA A 42 6.81 -6.35 -14.39
CA ALA A 42 6.96 -7.56 -15.18
C ALA A 42 5.80 -8.54 -14.94
N GLY A 43 5.30 -9.16 -16.00
CA GLY A 43 4.27 -10.20 -15.92
C GLY A 43 3.28 -10.13 -17.09
N PRO A 44 2.25 -11.01 -17.10
CA PRO A 44 1.18 -10.95 -18.09
C PRO A 44 0.44 -9.62 -18.06
N GLU A 45 -0.06 -9.13 -19.21
CA GLU A 45 -0.77 -7.84 -19.29
C GLU A 45 -1.92 -7.72 -18.29
N LYS A 46 -2.62 -8.83 -17.99
CA LYS A 46 -3.72 -8.86 -17.00
C LYS A 46 -3.28 -8.43 -15.60
N THR A 47 -2.02 -8.62 -15.23
CA THR A 47 -1.50 -8.32 -13.89
C THR A 47 -0.40 -7.26 -13.90
N ALA A 48 0.22 -6.99 -15.07
CA ALA A 48 1.41 -6.13 -15.18
C ALA A 48 1.22 -4.85 -16.01
N ARG A 49 -0.03 -4.38 -16.18
CA ARG A 49 -0.32 -3.22 -17.03
C ARG A 49 -0.18 -1.86 -16.34
N TYR A 50 -0.46 -1.80 -15.04
CA TYR A 50 -0.57 -0.52 -14.33
C TYR A 50 0.45 -0.39 -13.20
N SER A 51 0.99 0.82 -13.06
CA SER A 51 1.65 1.27 -11.83
C SER A 51 0.93 2.50 -11.28
N PHE A 52 1.01 2.70 -9.98
CA PHE A 52 0.35 3.78 -9.27
C PHE A 52 1.35 4.51 -8.37
N VAL A 53 1.35 5.84 -8.43
CA VAL A 53 2.06 6.72 -7.50
C VAL A 53 1.01 7.46 -6.71
N LEU A 54 0.86 7.08 -5.45
CA LEU A 54 -0.09 7.64 -4.49
C LEU A 54 0.67 8.55 -3.54
N PHE A 55 0.19 9.77 -3.34
CA PHE A 55 0.92 10.77 -2.58
C PHE A 55 -0.01 11.75 -1.88
N GLU A 56 0.52 12.41 -0.85
CA GLU A 56 -0.16 13.45 -0.07
C GLU A 56 -1.60 13.07 0.31
N PRO A 57 -1.79 12.00 1.10
CA PRO A 57 -3.12 11.49 1.43
C PRO A 57 -3.98 12.50 2.19
N VAL A 58 -5.30 12.42 2.01
CA VAL A 58 -6.31 13.26 2.67
C VAL A 58 -6.55 12.82 4.11
N ALA A 59 -6.52 11.51 4.35
CA ALA A 59 -6.79 10.92 5.65
C ALA A 59 -5.97 9.65 5.87
N GLU A 60 -5.78 9.30 7.14
CA GLU A 60 -5.08 8.12 7.61
C GLU A 60 -6.01 7.33 8.54
N PHE A 61 -6.08 6.01 8.33
CA PHE A 61 -6.87 5.07 9.11
C PHE A 61 -5.94 4.01 9.69
N VAL A 62 -5.90 3.91 11.01
CA VAL A 62 -5.06 2.95 11.74
C VAL A 62 -5.93 2.11 12.64
N VAL A 63 -5.81 0.79 12.53
CA VAL A 63 -6.47 -0.18 13.41
C VAL A 63 -5.41 -0.94 14.19
N LYS A 64 -5.51 -0.93 15.51
CA LYS A 64 -4.66 -1.76 16.37
C LYS A 64 -5.38 -2.09 17.67
N ASP A 65 -5.36 -3.36 18.06
CA ASP A 65 -5.92 -3.85 19.34
C ASP A 65 -7.36 -3.40 19.60
N GLY A 66 -8.20 -3.44 18.56
CA GLY A 66 -9.60 -3.04 18.61
C GLY A 66 -9.83 -1.52 18.57
N PHE A 67 -8.78 -0.70 18.55
CA PHE A 67 -8.90 0.74 18.39
C PHE A 67 -8.80 1.13 16.91
N PHE A 68 -9.81 1.83 16.43
CA PHE A 68 -9.85 2.48 15.13
C PHE A 68 -9.52 3.96 15.28
N THR A 69 -8.50 4.44 14.58
CA THR A 69 -8.06 5.83 14.56
C THR A 69 -8.22 6.39 13.16
N CYS A 70 -8.89 7.53 13.02
CA CYS A 70 -9.01 8.29 11.78
C CYS A 70 -8.42 9.68 11.99
N ARG A 71 -7.40 10.04 11.19
CA ARG A 71 -6.79 11.37 11.17
C ARG A 71 -7.04 12.05 9.83
N GLY A 72 -7.09 13.38 9.81
CA GLY A 72 -7.37 14.19 8.62
C GLY A 72 -8.87 14.44 8.44
N LEU A 73 -9.66 13.36 8.30
CA LEU A 73 -11.10 13.46 8.04
C LEU A 73 -11.93 13.69 9.31
N LEU A 74 -12.07 12.67 10.16
CA LEU A 74 -12.91 12.74 11.37
C LEU A 74 -12.13 13.17 12.62
N ASN A 75 -10.81 12.99 12.62
CA ASN A 75 -9.92 13.24 13.76
C ASN A 75 -10.43 12.60 15.06
N ARG A 76 -10.74 11.30 15.00
CA ARG A 76 -11.31 10.51 16.10
C ARG A 76 -10.60 9.19 16.29
N GLN A 77 -10.64 8.71 17.53
CA GLN A 77 -10.23 7.36 17.91
C GLN A 77 -11.32 6.73 18.77
N PHE A 78 -11.66 5.47 18.48
CA PHE A 78 -12.67 4.73 19.24
C PHE A 78 -12.44 3.23 19.14
N GLN A 79 -13.01 2.47 20.08
CA GLN A 79 -12.96 1.01 20.02
C GLN A 79 -14.07 0.46 19.12
N THR A 80 -13.74 -0.53 18.30
CA THR A 80 -14.71 -1.25 17.46
C THR A 80 -14.24 -2.69 17.22
N PRO A 81 -15.13 -3.68 17.33
CA PRO A 81 -14.84 -5.04 16.89
C PRO A 81 -15.02 -5.22 15.38
N ARG A 82 -15.47 -4.18 14.64
CA ARG A 82 -15.83 -4.28 13.21
C ARG A 82 -15.19 -3.18 12.37
N PRO A 83 -13.84 -3.09 12.33
CA PRO A 83 -13.13 -2.00 11.64
C PRO A 83 -13.47 -1.90 10.14
N LEU A 84 -13.72 -3.01 9.44
CA LEU A 84 -14.15 -2.98 8.04
C LEU A 84 -15.52 -2.32 7.83
N ARG A 85 -16.42 -2.43 8.81
CA ARG A 85 -17.73 -1.78 8.74
C ARG A 85 -17.57 -0.27 8.92
N GLU A 86 -16.79 0.16 9.91
CA GLU A 86 -16.49 1.58 10.10
C GLU A 86 -15.87 2.20 8.84
N LEU A 87 -14.86 1.51 8.27
CA LEU A 87 -14.22 1.94 7.04
C LEU A 87 -15.21 2.02 5.87
N ARG A 88 -16.11 1.04 5.73
CA ARG A 88 -17.15 1.04 4.69
C ARG A 88 -18.12 2.20 4.87
N ASP A 89 -18.58 2.45 6.09
CA ASP A 89 -19.55 3.50 6.37
C ASP A 89 -18.93 4.89 6.11
N ILE A 90 -17.66 5.09 6.49
CA ILE A 90 -16.89 6.30 6.16
C ILE A 90 -16.73 6.43 4.64
N MET A 91 -16.30 5.37 3.95
CA MET A 91 -16.10 5.40 2.49
C MET A 91 -17.40 5.54 1.70
N GLY A 92 -18.54 5.14 2.28
CA GLY A 92 -19.86 5.33 1.68
C GLY A 92 -20.21 6.81 1.44
N ALA A 93 -19.61 7.74 2.17
CA ALA A 93 -19.74 9.18 1.94
C ALA A 93 -18.90 9.67 0.73
N PHE A 94 -17.94 8.88 0.27
CA PHE A 94 -16.98 9.22 -0.78
C PHE A 94 -17.14 8.34 -2.02
N ALA A 95 -18.37 7.94 -2.33
CA ALA A 95 -18.66 7.15 -3.53
C ALA A 95 -18.27 7.93 -4.80
N GLN A 96 -17.44 7.31 -5.65
CA GLN A 96 -16.92 7.89 -6.88
C GLN A 96 -17.70 7.42 -8.09
N GLU A 97 -17.80 8.26 -9.14
CA GLU A 97 -18.15 7.80 -10.49
C GLU A 97 -16.86 7.56 -11.29
N PRO A 98 -16.42 6.29 -11.45
CA PRO A 98 -15.17 6.02 -12.13
C PRO A 98 -15.28 6.34 -13.62
N VAL A 99 -14.22 6.94 -14.18
CA VAL A 99 -14.08 7.17 -15.61
C VAL A 99 -13.83 5.83 -16.30
N GLN A 100 -14.71 5.44 -17.21
CA GLN A 100 -14.55 4.18 -17.95
C GLN A 100 -13.28 4.20 -18.81
N GLY A 101 -12.51 3.11 -18.78
CA GLY A 101 -11.32 2.94 -19.63
C GLY A 101 -10.04 3.64 -19.16
N LEU A 102 -10.08 4.40 -18.06
CA LEU A 102 -8.90 5.10 -17.50
C LEU A 102 -7.96 4.14 -16.76
N GLY A 103 -8.51 3.25 -15.95
CA GLY A 103 -7.76 2.24 -15.19
C GLY A 103 -8.56 1.76 -13.97
N PRO A 104 -8.04 0.73 -13.26
CA PRO A 104 -8.81 0.03 -12.24
C PRO A 104 -8.87 0.76 -10.89
N PHE A 105 -7.95 1.70 -10.62
CA PHE A 105 -7.89 2.47 -9.39
C PHE A 105 -7.71 3.95 -9.72
N GLN A 106 -8.63 4.79 -9.26
CA GLN A 106 -8.71 6.22 -9.62
C GLN A 106 -8.69 7.13 -8.39
N GLY A 107 -8.32 6.58 -7.23
CA GLY A 107 -8.41 7.20 -5.92
C GLY A 107 -9.13 6.29 -4.93
N GLY A 108 -9.06 6.62 -3.64
CA GLY A 108 -9.61 5.80 -2.57
C GLY A 108 -8.53 5.32 -1.60
N LEU A 109 -8.78 4.19 -0.95
CA LEU A 109 -7.92 3.66 0.10
C LEU A 109 -6.80 2.79 -0.47
N ALA A 110 -5.57 3.03 0.00
CA ALA A 110 -4.45 2.13 -0.21
C ALA A 110 -3.57 2.07 1.05
N GLY A 111 -2.90 0.93 1.27
CA GLY A 111 -2.05 0.71 2.44
C GLY A 111 -1.99 -0.76 2.81
N LEU A 112 -1.88 -1.03 4.11
CA LEU A 112 -1.66 -2.35 4.69
C LEU A 112 -2.91 -2.88 5.39
N PHE A 113 -3.25 -4.13 5.13
CA PHE A 113 -3.89 -5.03 6.10
C PHE A 113 -2.83 -6.05 6.53
N SER A 114 -2.48 -6.07 7.82
CA SER A 114 -1.53 -7.05 8.33
C SER A 114 -2.20 -8.42 8.43
N TYR A 115 -1.39 -9.47 8.62
CA TYR A 115 -1.92 -10.81 8.86
C TYR A 115 -2.86 -10.84 10.08
N ASP A 116 -2.54 -10.12 11.14
CA ASP A 116 -3.31 -10.10 12.39
C ASP A 116 -4.67 -9.41 12.26
N PHE A 117 -4.94 -8.71 11.16
CA PHE A 117 -6.28 -8.24 10.83
C PHE A 117 -7.30 -9.38 10.74
N VAL A 118 -6.86 -10.61 10.49
CA VAL A 118 -7.70 -11.81 10.49
C VAL A 118 -8.50 -11.96 11.79
N HIS A 119 -8.01 -11.46 12.93
CA HIS A 119 -8.70 -11.55 14.21
C HIS A 119 -10.01 -10.72 14.30
N TYR A 120 -10.27 -9.83 13.35
CA TYR A 120 -11.56 -9.12 13.23
C TYR A 120 -12.57 -9.88 12.35
N ILE A 121 -12.12 -10.94 11.67
CA ILE A 121 -12.90 -11.72 10.71
C ILE A 121 -13.15 -13.13 11.26
N GLU A 122 -12.12 -13.74 11.84
CA GLU A 122 -12.11 -15.11 12.35
C GLU A 122 -11.75 -15.18 13.83
N ARG A 123 -12.31 -16.18 14.51
CA ARG A 123 -11.99 -16.46 15.92
C ARG A 123 -10.77 -17.37 16.01
N LEU A 124 -9.60 -16.76 16.08
CA LEU A 124 -8.32 -17.47 16.24
C LEU A 124 -7.69 -17.18 17.61
N PRO A 125 -6.97 -18.15 18.21
CA PRO A 125 -6.21 -17.90 19.43
C PRO A 125 -5.07 -16.92 19.17
N ARG A 126 -4.81 -16.01 20.13
CA ARG A 126 -3.67 -15.09 20.10
C ARG A 126 -2.53 -15.64 20.96
N THR A 127 -1.68 -16.47 20.36
CA THR A 127 -0.57 -17.13 21.07
C THR A 127 0.81 -16.59 20.69
N ALA A 128 0.93 -15.92 19.54
CA ALA A 128 2.16 -15.27 19.14
C ALA A 128 2.36 -13.96 19.92
N VAL A 129 3.62 -13.60 20.16
CA VAL A 129 3.98 -12.30 20.74
C VAL A 129 3.93 -11.25 19.63
N ASP A 130 3.27 -10.12 19.90
CA ASP A 130 3.29 -8.95 19.00
C ASP A 130 4.50 -8.08 19.30
N ASP A 131 5.61 -8.40 18.66
CA ASP A 131 6.91 -7.74 18.87
C ASP A 131 7.21 -6.62 17.86
N LEU A 132 6.56 -6.62 16.70
CA LEU A 132 6.70 -5.54 15.72
C LEU A 132 5.76 -4.37 16.00
N SER A 133 4.66 -4.59 16.74
CA SER A 133 3.64 -3.57 17.01
C SER A 133 3.12 -2.88 15.74
N ILE A 134 3.16 -3.56 14.60
CA ILE A 134 2.63 -3.06 13.34
C ILE A 134 1.10 -3.00 13.47
N PRO A 135 0.44 -1.94 12.95
CA PRO A 135 -1.01 -1.88 12.91
C PRO A 135 -1.65 -3.08 12.23
N ASP A 136 -2.80 -3.52 12.73
CA ASP A 136 -3.61 -4.56 12.10
C ASP A 136 -4.12 -4.08 10.72
N ALA A 137 -4.44 -2.79 10.61
CA ALA A 137 -4.60 -2.11 9.33
C ALA A 137 -3.99 -0.70 9.40
N HIS A 138 -3.36 -0.26 8.31
CA HIS A 138 -2.83 1.08 8.15
C HIS A 138 -3.09 1.55 6.71
N LEU A 139 -4.13 2.35 6.52
CA LEU A 139 -4.61 2.76 5.20
C LEU A 139 -4.60 4.28 5.09
N TYR A 140 -4.33 4.76 3.90
CA TYR A 140 -4.42 6.16 3.53
C TYR A 140 -5.50 6.36 2.47
N LEU A 141 -6.24 7.46 2.57
CA LEU A 141 -7.21 7.88 1.56
C LEU A 141 -6.57 8.89 0.61
N TYR A 142 -6.52 8.56 -0.67
CA TYR A 142 -5.97 9.42 -1.72
C TYR A 142 -7.08 9.97 -2.60
N ASP A 143 -7.07 11.28 -2.78
CA ASP A 143 -7.88 11.99 -3.77
C ASP A 143 -7.11 12.28 -5.05
N ARG A 144 -5.78 12.11 -5.05
CA ARG A 144 -4.92 12.31 -6.22
C ARG A 144 -3.84 11.25 -6.33
N LEU A 145 -3.49 10.93 -7.58
CA LEU A 145 -2.50 9.93 -7.91
C LEU A 145 -2.03 10.07 -9.36
N PHE A 146 -0.88 9.46 -9.67
CA PHE A 146 -0.54 9.13 -11.05
C PHE A 146 -0.80 7.66 -11.33
N LEU A 147 -1.47 7.39 -12.44
CA LEU A 147 -1.66 6.05 -13.01
C LEU A 147 -0.82 5.95 -14.27
N ILE A 148 0.09 4.98 -14.31
CA ILE A 148 0.94 4.71 -15.47
C ILE A 148 0.37 3.47 -16.17
N ASP A 149 -0.04 3.62 -17.42
CA ASP A 149 -0.48 2.52 -18.30
C ASP A 149 0.69 2.11 -19.19
N HIS A 150 1.34 1.00 -18.83
CA HIS A 150 2.52 0.47 -19.53
C HIS A 150 2.20 -0.02 -20.94
N SER A 151 0.96 -0.45 -21.17
CA SER A 151 0.47 -0.94 -22.47
C SER A 151 0.24 0.22 -23.43
N LYS A 152 -0.41 1.29 -22.96
CA LYS A 152 -0.62 2.52 -23.76
C LYS A 152 0.60 3.44 -23.85
N LYS A 153 1.62 3.23 -23.00
CA LYS A 153 2.74 4.16 -22.82
C LYS A 153 2.26 5.58 -22.52
N LYS A 154 1.40 5.69 -21.50
CA LYS A 154 0.80 6.95 -21.05
C LYS A 154 0.78 7.02 -19.53
N THR A 155 0.81 8.24 -19.03
CA THR A 155 0.60 8.56 -17.63
C THR A 155 -0.67 9.36 -17.50
N PHE A 156 -1.47 9.10 -16.48
CA PHE A 156 -2.68 9.85 -16.18
C PHE A 156 -2.52 10.47 -14.80
N ALA A 157 -2.51 11.80 -14.74
CA ALA A 157 -2.66 12.55 -13.50
C ALA A 157 -4.15 12.55 -13.15
N ILE A 158 -4.54 11.90 -12.05
CA ILE A 158 -5.95 11.70 -11.66
C ILE A 158 -6.24 12.49 -10.38
N LEU A 159 -7.40 13.14 -10.36
CA LEU A 159 -7.93 13.91 -9.25
C LEU A 159 -9.40 13.56 -9.00
N CYS A 160 -9.73 13.22 -7.77
CA CYS A 160 -11.07 13.03 -7.23
C CYS A 160 -11.52 14.31 -6.53
N GLU A 161 -12.49 15.02 -7.09
CA GLU A 161 -12.95 16.31 -6.57
C GLU A 161 -13.78 16.17 -5.29
N GLY A 162 -13.75 17.20 -4.43
CA GLY A 162 -14.65 17.29 -3.27
C GLY A 162 -14.12 16.70 -1.97
N LEU A 163 -12.91 16.14 -1.96
CA LEU A 163 -12.21 15.74 -0.72
C LEU A 163 -11.39 16.87 -0.10
N ARG A 164 -11.01 17.88 -0.90
CA ARG A 164 -10.27 19.07 -0.49
C ARG A 164 -10.82 20.32 -1.18
N GLU A 165 -10.74 21.46 -0.51
CA GLU A 165 -11.02 22.76 -1.11
C GLU A 165 -9.93 23.18 -2.11
N GLY A 166 -10.29 23.96 -3.13
CA GLY A 166 -9.31 24.51 -4.08
C GLY A 166 -8.72 23.51 -5.08
N SER A 167 -9.43 22.41 -5.35
CA SER A 167 -8.97 21.32 -6.21
C SER A 167 -8.65 21.71 -7.66
N ASP A 168 -9.14 22.88 -8.12
CA ASP A 168 -8.94 23.36 -9.49
C ASP A 168 -7.47 23.53 -9.90
N LYS A 169 -6.58 23.78 -8.93
CA LYS A 169 -5.14 23.98 -9.20
C LYS A 169 -4.33 22.69 -9.18
N TYR A 170 -4.85 21.62 -8.56
CA TYR A 170 -4.06 20.41 -8.30
C TYR A 170 -3.61 19.69 -9.56
N LEU A 171 -4.43 19.64 -10.62
CA LEU A 171 -3.99 19.06 -11.90
C LEU A 171 -2.82 19.84 -12.50
N SER A 172 -2.87 21.18 -12.48
CA SER A 172 -1.77 22.00 -12.97
C SER A 172 -0.50 21.87 -12.12
N GLU A 173 -0.63 21.69 -10.80
CA GLU A 173 0.50 21.39 -9.91
C GLU A 173 1.11 20.02 -10.21
N MET A 174 0.28 19.00 -10.43
CA MET A 174 0.71 17.65 -10.83
C MET A 174 1.42 17.67 -12.18
N GLU A 175 0.92 18.44 -13.15
CA GLU A 175 1.59 18.62 -14.45
C GLU A 175 2.95 19.29 -14.32
N ARG A 176 3.10 20.25 -13.40
CA ARG A 176 4.40 20.89 -13.11
C ARG A 176 5.36 19.89 -12.48
N ALA A 177 4.92 19.18 -11.44
CA ALA A 177 5.71 18.16 -10.77
C ALA A 177 6.10 17.00 -11.70
N PHE A 178 5.23 16.65 -12.66
CA PHE A 178 5.57 15.69 -13.71
C PHE A 178 6.75 16.18 -14.57
N LYS A 179 6.77 17.46 -14.97
CA LYS A 179 7.90 18.03 -15.72
C LYS A 179 9.19 18.02 -14.89
N GLU A 180 9.10 18.29 -13.59
CA GLU A 180 10.24 18.18 -12.67
C GLU A 180 10.75 16.74 -12.58
N ALA A 181 9.84 15.76 -12.48
CA ALA A 181 10.18 14.34 -12.45
C ALA A 181 10.89 13.87 -13.73
N GLN A 182 10.53 14.41 -14.91
CA GLN A 182 11.19 14.09 -16.17
C GLN A 182 12.67 14.50 -16.22
N MET A 183 13.06 15.50 -15.42
CA MET A 183 14.45 15.96 -15.32
C MET A 183 15.29 15.12 -14.35
N ILE A 184 14.67 14.20 -13.60
CA ILE A 184 15.38 13.30 -12.70
C ILE A 184 16.08 12.23 -13.54
N GLU A 185 17.40 12.34 -13.64
CA GLU A 185 18.25 11.32 -14.23
C GLU A 185 18.54 10.20 -13.21
N THR A 186 18.59 8.95 -13.69
CA THR A 186 19.09 7.85 -12.88
C THR A 186 20.61 7.92 -12.78
N ASP A 187 21.13 8.36 -11.65
CA ASP A 187 22.50 8.00 -11.25
C ASP A 187 22.46 7.17 -9.97
N TYR A 188 21.74 6.04 -10.02
CA TYR A 188 21.76 5.07 -8.94
C TYR A 188 22.83 4.02 -9.19
N THR A 189 24.07 4.39 -8.92
CA THR A 189 25.15 3.41 -8.74
C THR A 189 24.91 2.72 -7.41
N ILE A 190 24.65 1.40 -7.43
CA ILE A 190 24.69 0.58 -6.22
C ILE A 190 26.17 0.48 -5.84
N PRO A 191 26.64 1.15 -4.78
CA PRO A 191 28.03 0.96 -4.37
C PRO A 191 28.21 -0.52 -4.01
N PRO A 192 29.29 -1.18 -4.45
CA PRO A 192 29.55 -2.55 -4.03
C PRO A 192 29.76 -2.57 -2.52
N VAL A 193 28.75 -2.98 -1.77
CA VAL A 193 28.86 -3.16 -0.32
C VAL A 193 29.47 -4.53 -0.08
N LYS A 194 30.79 -4.57 0.16
CA LYS A 194 31.46 -5.73 0.76
C LYS A 194 31.45 -5.57 2.28
N ARG A 195 30.29 -5.76 2.90
CA ARG A 195 30.19 -5.93 4.35
C ARG A 195 29.45 -7.22 4.61
N ASP A 196 29.98 -8.03 5.52
CA ASP A 196 29.23 -9.13 6.08
C ASP A 196 28.02 -8.53 6.82
N ILE A 197 26.82 -9.03 6.50
CA ILE A 197 25.57 -8.62 7.14
C ILE A 197 25.22 -9.72 8.14
N ASP A 198 25.08 -9.36 9.41
CA ASP A 198 24.64 -10.28 10.45
C ASP A 198 23.13 -10.49 10.36
N ILE A 199 22.73 -11.60 9.74
CA ILE A 199 21.33 -11.99 9.61
C ILE A 199 20.92 -12.82 10.83
N ASN A 200 20.00 -12.28 11.61
CA ASN A 200 19.39 -12.93 12.76
C ASN A 200 18.12 -13.69 12.35
N HIS A 201 17.74 -14.66 13.18
CA HIS A 201 16.55 -15.47 13.00
C HIS A 201 15.92 -15.74 14.35
N ASP A 202 14.58 -15.73 14.41
CA ASP A 202 13.87 -15.94 15.67
C ASP A 202 13.80 -17.43 16.08
N MET A 203 14.30 -18.32 15.20
CA MET A 203 14.16 -19.75 15.36
C MET A 203 15.31 -20.53 14.71
N GLY A 204 15.93 -21.42 15.49
CA GLY A 204 16.95 -22.34 14.95
C GLY A 204 16.35 -23.48 14.12
N LYS A 205 17.18 -24.09 13.27
CA LYS A 205 16.80 -25.20 12.38
C LYS A 205 16.02 -26.32 13.08
N ASP A 206 16.50 -26.79 14.22
CA ASP A 206 15.88 -27.93 14.92
C ASP A 206 14.47 -27.59 15.43
N GLN A 207 14.26 -26.34 15.84
CA GLN A 207 12.93 -25.87 16.24
C GLN A 207 12.00 -25.78 15.05
N TYR A 208 12.47 -25.24 13.92
CA TYR A 208 11.66 -25.19 12.69
C TYR A 208 11.27 -26.59 12.21
N MET A 209 12.21 -27.55 12.23
CA MET A 209 11.94 -28.95 11.88
C MET A 209 10.89 -29.60 12.79
N ARG A 210 10.86 -29.26 14.09
CA ARG A 210 9.79 -29.73 15.00
C ARG A 210 8.42 -29.19 14.61
N ILE A 211 8.32 -27.91 14.22
CA ILE A 211 7.06 -27.31 13.76
C ILE A 211 6.58 -27.98 12.46
N VAL A 212 7.48 -28.23 11.52
CA VAL A 212 7.17 -28.96 10.28
C VAL A 212 6.66 -30.38 10.58
N GLN A 213 7.33 -31.10 11.48
CA GLN A 213 6.90 -32.45 11.86
C GLN A 213 5.52 -32.42 12.53
N ARG A 214 5.26 -31.43 13.40
CA ARG A 214 3.95 -31.24 14.03
C ARG A 214 2.84 -30.96 13.02
N ALA A 215 3.09 -30.12 12.01
CA ALA A 215 2.13 -29.88 10.93
C ALA A 215 1.82 -31.17 10.16
N LYS A 216 2.83 -32.01 9.89
CA LYS A 216 2.63 -33.33 9.25
C LYS A 216 1.84 -34.31 10.11
N GLU A 217 1.92 -34.21 11.44
CA GLU A 217 1.06 -34.99 12.35
C GLU A 217 -0.40 -34.56 12.21
N TYR A 218 -0.68 -33.26 12.24
CA TYR A 218 -2.03 -32.73 12.01
C TYR A 218 -2.59 -33.13 10.63
N ILE A 219 -1.76 -33.14 9.59
CA ILE A 219 -2.17 -33.62 8.27
C ILE A 219 -2.55 -35.10 8.30
N ARG A 220 -1.75 -35.95 8.97
CA ARG A 220 -2.05 -37.38 9.08
C ARG A 220 -3.29 -37.67 9.93
N ALA A 221 -3.54 -36.85 10.94
CA ALA A 221 -4.74 -36.95 11.76
C ALA A 221 -6.02 -36.51 11.03
N GLY A 222 -5.88 -35.81 9.89
CA GLY A 222 -7.00 -35.30 9.10
C GLY A 222 -7.47 -33.90 9.52
N ASP A 223 -6.73 -33.20 10.38
CA ASP A 223 -7.10 -31.87 10.88
C ASP A 223 -6.94 -30.79 9.80
N ILE A 224 -5.93 -30.91 8.93
CA ILE A 224 -5.61 -29.98 7.84
C ILE A 224 -5.06 -30.74 6.63
N PHE A 225 -5.10 -30.14 5.45
CA PHE A 225 -4.46 -30.70 4.25
C PHE A 225 -3.05 -30.15 4.02
N GLN A 226 -2.85 -28.87 4.37
CA GLN A 226 -1.59 -28.16 4.19
C GLN A 226 -1.48 -27.06 5.26
N ALA A 227 -0.26 -26.73 5.67
CA ALA A 227 0.06 -25.54 6.46
C ALA A 227 1.15 -24.74 5.76
N ASN A 228 1.00 -23.41 5.70
CA ASN A 228 2.06 -22.50 5.29
C ASN A 228 2.81 -22.03 6.54
N LEU A 229 3.99 -22.59 6.78
CA LEU A 229 4.83 -22.25 7.93
C LEU A 229 5.85 -21.18 7.54
N SER A 230 6.06 -20.20 8.40
CA SER A 230 7.03 -19.12 8.19
C SER A 230 7.95 -18.95 9.40
N GLN A 231 9.09 -18.32 9.16
CA GLN A 231 9.99 -17.79 10.18
C GLN A 231 10.46 -16.41 9.72
N ARG A 232 10.82 -15.54 10.67
CA ARG A 232 11.31 -14.20 10.38
C ARG A 232 12.83 -14.16 10.49
N PHE A 233 13.43 -13.50 9.51
CA PHE A 233 14.83 -13.09 9.52
C PHE A 233 14.90 -11.59 9.65
N TRP A 234 15.93 -11.07 10.31
CA TRP A 234 16.11 -9.64 10.47
C TRP A 234 17.58 -9.24 10.60
N THR A 235 17.87 -7.99 10.27
CA THR A 235 19.16 -7.34 10.45
C THR A 235 18.91 -5.89 10.81
N GLU A 236 19.88 -5.23 11.47
CA GLU A 236 19.84 -3.78 11.60
C GLU A 236 19.91 -3.13 10.21
N PHE A 237 19.06 -2.13 9.99
CA PHE A 237 18.93 -1.44 8.72
C PHE A 237 18.59 0.03 8.93
N ASP A 238 19.29 0.91 8.22
CA ASP A 238 19.00 2.35 8.22
C ASP A 238 17.77 2.63 7.34
N ILE A 239 16.65 2.97 7.98
CA ILE A 239 15.37 3.24 7.30
C ILE A 239 15.46 4.35 6.26
N ASN A 240 16.40 5.29 6.38
CA ASN A 240 16.60 6.35 5.37
C ASN A 240 17.03 5.75 4.01
N ARG A 241 17.58 4.54 4.02
CA ARG A 241 17.99 3.76 2.86
C ARG A 241 16.92 2.81 2.33
N ALA A 242 15.70 2.83 2.86
CA ALA A 242 14.64 1.91 2.45
C ALA A 242 14.29 2.03 0.95
N TRP A 243 14.27 3.25 0.42
CA TRP A 243 14.06 3.48 -1.02
C TRP A 243 15.16 2.86 -1.88
N GLN A 244 16.40 2.97 -1.43
CA GLN A 244 17.56 2.35 -2.08
C GLN A 244 17.44 0.82 -2.08
N LEU A 245 16.98 0.23 -0.97
CA LEU A 245 16.68 -1.20 -0.90
C LEU A 245 15.61 -1.60 -1.92
N TYR A 246 14.52 -0.83 -2.04
CA TYR A 246 13.49 -1.07 -3.05
C TYR A 246 14.06 -1.08 -4.47
N LEU A 247 14.85 -0.06 -4.84
CA LEU A 247 15.45 0.02 -6.17
C LEU A 247 16.36 -1.18 -6.49
N VAL A 248 17.11 -1.67 -5.49
CA VAL A 248 17.93 -2.88 -5.61
C VAL A 248 17.05 -4.11 -5.82
N LEU A 249 16.01 -4.30 -5.00
CA LEU A 249 15.10 -5.45 -5.09
C LEU A 249 14.33 -5.46 -6.41
N ARG A 250 13.84 -4.31 -6.87
CA ARG A 250 13.17 -4.14 -8.17
C ARG A 250 14.06 -4.60 -9.33
N ARG A 251 15.37 -4.35 -9.25
CA ARG A 251 16.35 -4.77 -10.28
C ARG A 251 16.64 -6.26 -10.20
N ILE A 252 16.79 -6.82 -9.00
CA ILE A 252 17.19 -8.23 -8.79
C ILE A 252 16.01 -9.19 -9.03
N ASN A 253 14.80 -8.82 -8.59
CA ASN A 253 13.61 -9.66 -8.65
C ASN A 253 12.37 -8.83 -9.04
N PRO A 254 12.19 -8.49 -10.33
CA PRO A 254 11.01 -7.77 -10.78
C PRO A 254 9.75 -8.61 -10.60
N SER A 255 8.94 -8.27 -9.59
CA SER A 255 7.69 -8.95 -9.24
C SER A 255 6.49 -8.30 -9.93
N PRO A 256 5.43 -9.04 -10.29
CA PRO A 256 4.17 -8.46 -10.80
C PRO A 256 3.43 -7.59 -9.78
N PHE A 257 3.79 -7.66 -8.50
CA PHE A 257 3.21 -6.86 -7.41
C PHE A 257 4.32 -6.30 -6.53
N ALA A 258 5.20 -5.49 -7.11
CA ALA A 258 6.21 -4.76 -6.36
C ALA A 258 5.59 -3.51 -5.74
N PHE A 259 6.04 -3.11 -4.56
CA PHE A 259 5.60 -1.85 -3.97
C PHE A 259 6.67 -1.25 -3.07
N PHE A 260 6.55 0.05 -2.85
CA PHE A 260 7.22 0.73 -1.76
C PHE A 260 6.19 1.61 -1.06
N ALA A 261 6.08 1.51 0.26
CA ALA A 261 5.14 2.31 1.03
C ALA A 261 5.87 2.94 2.22
N ASP A 262 5.90 4.28 2.24
CA ASP A 262 6.37 5.03 3.40
C ASP A 262 5.20 5.22 4.36
N MET A 263 5.17 4.44 5.44
CA MET A 263 4.09 4.49 6.43
C MET A 263 4.40 5.48 7.56
N GLY A 264 5.41 6.34 7.40
CA GLY A 264 5.89 7.31 8.39
C GLY A 264 6.79 6.68 9.45
N GLY A 265 6.24 5.80 10.30
CA GLY A 265 7.01 5.14 11.37
C GLY A 265 7.77 3.89 10.92
N TYR A 266 7.45 3.37 9.74
CA TYR A 266 8.05 2.19 9.14
C TYR A 266 7.86 2.23 7.62
N CYS A 267 8.67 1.47 6.88
CA CYS A 267 8.53 1.33 5.44
C CYS A 267 8.22 -0.13 5.09
N LEU A 268 7.42 -0.33 4.04
CA LEU A 268 7.19 -1.64 3.45
C LEU A 268 7.80 -1.65 2.05
N VAL A 269 8.50 -2.73 1.71
CA VAL A 269 9.31 -2.90 0.48
C VAL A 269 9.10 -4.30 -0.08
#